data_AF-A0A2M7JRD9-F1
#
_entry.id   AF-A0A2M7JRD9-F1
#
_cell.length_a   1.000
_cell.length_b   1.000
_cell.length_c   1.000
_cell.angle_alpha   90.00
_cell.angle_beta   90.00
_cell.angle_gamma   90.00
#
_symmetry.space_group_name_H-M   'P 1'
#
loop_
_entity.id
_entity.type
_entity.pdbx_description
1 polymer ?
#
loop_
_entity_poly.entity_id
_entity_poly.type
_entity_poly.pdbx_seq_one_letter_code
_entity_poly.pdbx_strand_id
1 'polypeptide(L)'
;MPSTRAQAEGLKVHPEPRFLASSSKAWLRSAEWVKREDKMIEEKIICIGCPLGCETTLKIDDQGEVVKITGYKCKEGRQYVVEEYRSPVRIFTATILTEKSARPLLPVRTDRPILKSKLKEAALTLVRFKAKSPVRIGQVILPNILNTGADVIATDDLLD
;
A
#
# COMPACT_ATOMS: atom_id res chain seq x y z
N MET A 1 22.61 64.21 7.40
CA MET A 1 23.48 63.62 8.45
C MET A 1 22.68 63.55 9.73
N PRO A 2 22.93 62.59 10.63
CA PRO A 2 23.59 61.28 10.48
C PRO A 2 22.60 60.18 11.00
N SER A 3 22.83 58.87 11.01
CA SER A 3 23.84 57.98 10.46
C SER A 3 23.47 56.54 10.83
N THR A 4 23.83 55.62 9.95
CA THR A 4 24.50 54.33 10.24
C THR A 4 23.79 53.24 11.04
N ARG A 5 24.06 51.95 10.88
CA ARG A 5 24.79 51.08 9.93
C ARG A 5 24.99 49.78 10.72
N ALA A 6 24.64 48.64 10.14
CA ALA A 6 25.33 47.35 10.35
C ALA A 6 24.78 46.39 9.26
N GLN A 7 25.42 46.36 8.08
CA GLN A 7 26.41 45.35 7.64
C GLN A 7 25.71 44.09 7.05
N ALA A 8 25.70 43.81 5.74
CA ALA A 8 26.81 43.42 4.84
C ALA A 8 27.47 42.10 5.32
N GLU A 9 27.75 41.04 4.56
CA GLU A 9 28.08 40.84 3.14
C GLU A 9 28.38 39.33 2.97
N GLY A 10 28.43 38.83 1.72
CA GLY A 10 29.52 37.92 1.36
C GLY A 10 29.18 36.45 1.12
N LEU A 11 28.76 36.17 -0.11
CA LEU A 11 29.01 34.90 -0.80
C LEU A 11 30.53 34.63 -0.79
N LYS A 12 30.98 33.50 -0.24
CA LYS A 12 32.35 33.00 -0.44
C LYS A 12 32.30 31.55 -0.91
N VAL A 13 32.45 31.42 -2.23
CA VAL A 13 32.99 30.26 -2.92
C VAL A 13 34.29 29.82 -2.24
N HIS A 14 34.34 28.58 -1.77
CA HIS A 14 35.58 27.97 -1.32
C HIS A 14 36.30 27.29 -2.49
N PRO A 15 37.63 27.44 -2.60
CA PRO A 15 38.41 27.11 -3.78
C PRO A 15 38.65 25.61 -3.92
N GLU A 16 38.81 25.14 -5.16
CA GLU A 16 39.32 23.80 -5.45
C GLU A 16 40.69 23.56 -4.80
N PRO A 17 40.99 22.35 -4.29
CA PRO A 17 42.26 22.09 -3.63
C PRO A 17 43.38 21.98 -4.67
N ARG A 18 44.33 22.92 -4.57
CA ARG A 18 45.62 22.89 -5.24
C ARG A 18 46.48 21.79 -4.60
N PHE A 19 46.86 20.79 -5.41
CA PHE A 19 47.82 19.76 -5.03
C PHE A 19 49.19 20.38 -4.67
N LEU A 20 49.67 20.13 -3.45
CA LEU A 20 51.09 20.11 -3.12
C LEU A 20 51.33 19.01 -2.09
N ALA A 21 52.15 18.04 -2.47
CA ALA A 21 52.59 16.93 -1.64
C ALA A 21 53.57 17.41 -0.56
N SER A 22 53.46 16.89 0.67
CA SER A 22 54.44 15.92 1.18
C SER A 22 54.17 15.56 2.66
N SER A 23 54.20 14.26 2.91
CA SER A 23 54.86 13.63 4.07
C SER A 23 54.50 14.11 5.48
N SER A 24 53.49 13.48 6.10
CA SER A 24 53.65 12.75 7.38
C SER A 24 52.29 12.23 7.87
N LYS A 25 52.23 10.90 8.05
CA LYS A 25 51.09 10.17 8.60
C LYS A 25 50.90 10.56 10.08
N ALA A 26 49.74 11.12 10.48
CA ALA A 26 49.19 10.95 11.84
C ALA A 26 47.82 11.61 12.11
N TRP A 27 46.94 11.88 11.14
CA TRP A 27 45.55 12.31 11.47
C TRP A 27 44.55 11.77 10.42
N LEU A 28 44.29 10.47 10.44
CA LEU A 28 43.35 9.77 9.55
C LEU A 28 42.23 9.03 10.31
N ARG A 29 41.74 9.62 11.40
CA ARG A 29 40.49 9.23 12.09
C ARG A 29 39.91 10.56 12.57
N SER A 30 38.78 11.09 12.11
CA SER A 30 37.48 10.45 11.97
C SER A 30 36.63 11.21 10.96
N ALA A 31 36.74 10.85 9.69
CA ALA A 31 35.70 11.10 8.71
C ALA A 31 35.31 9.74 8.12
N GLU A 32 34.89 8.83 9.00
CA GLU A 32 34.10 7.67 8.62
C GLU A 32 32.74 8.18 8.15
N TRP A 33 32.74 8.67 6.90
CA TRP A 33 31.55 8.70 6.08
C TRP A 33 31.12 7.24 5.94
N VAL A 34 30.26 6.78 6.84
CA VAL A 34 29.54 5.52 6.67
C VAL A 34 28.87 5.64 5.31
N LYS A 35 29.41 4.93 4.31
CA LYS A 35 28.71 4.67 3.06
C LYS A 35 27.40 3.99 3.50
N ARG A 36 26.31 4.75 3.53
CA ARG A 36 24.98 4.15 3.54
C ARG A 36 24.90 3.41 2.23
N GLU A 37 25.11 2.11 2.30
CA GLU A 37 24.81 1.22 1.20
C GLU A 37 23.29 1.31 1.02
N ASP A 38 22.84 2.18 0.12
CA ASP A 38 21.42 2.37 -0.19
C ASP A 38 20.88 1.05 -0.74
N LYS A 39 20.36 0.22 0.16
CA LYS A 39 19.85 -1.10 -0.17
C LYS A 39 18.53 -0.94 -0.92
N MET A 40 18.60 -0.94 -2.24
CA MET A 40 17.41 -0.99 -3.10
C MET A 40 16.87 -2.41 -3.23
N ILE A 41 15.57 -2.58 -3.02
CA ILE A 41 14.85 -3.84 -3.20
C ILE A 41 14.05 -3.75 -4.49
N GLU A 42 14.03 -4.84 -5.27
CA GLU A 42 13.18 -4.94 -6.45
C GLU A 42 12.01 -5.88 -6.18
N GLU A 43 10.80 -5.42 -6.43
CA GLU A 43 9.56 -6.18 -6.29
C GLU A 43 8.86 -6.26 -7.64
N LYS A 44 8.28 -7.41 -7.98
CA LYS A 44 7.57 -7.62 -9.24
C LYS A 44 6.08 -7.84 -9.00
N ILE A 45 5.26 -7.06 -9.69
CA ILE A 45 3.80 -7.12 -9.58
C ILE A 45 3.19 -7.19 -10.98
N ILE A 46 2.27 -8.14 -11.16
CA ILE A 46 1.46 -8.24 -12.38
C ILE A 46 0.22 -7.37 -12.19
N CYS A 47 -0.01 -6.45 -13.13
CA CYS A 47 -1.26 -5.70 -13.16
C CYS A 47 -2.42 -6.63 -13.54
N ILE A 48 -3.46 -6.71 -12.70
CA ILE A 48 -4.64 -7.54 -12.94
C ILE A 48 -5.85 -6.74 -13.47
N GLY A 49 -5.67 -5.46 -13.76
CA GLY A 49 -6.77 -4.57 -14.18
C GLY A 49 -7.27 -4.82 -15.61
N CYS A 50 -6.51 -5.53 -16.45
CA CYS A 50 -6.91 -5.82 -17.83
C CYS A 50 -6.27 -7.15 -18.31
N PRO A 51 -6.79 -7.77 -19.39
CA PRO A 51 -6.32 -9.08 -19.85
C PRO A 51 -4.87 -9.09 -20.38
N LEU A 52 -4.25 -7.93 -20.60
CA LEU A 52 -2.85 -7.86 -21.03
C LEU A 52 -1.86 -8.26 -19.92
N GLY A 53 -2.23 -8.12 -18.64
CA GLY A 53 -1.43 -8.62 -17.53
C GLY A 53 0.01 -8.08 -17.49
N CYS A 54 0.23 -6.77 -17.66
CA CYS A 54 1.61 -6.26 -17.74
C CYS A 54 2.39 -6.49 -16.43
N GLU A 55 3.55 -7.16 -16.52
CA GLU A 55 4.52 -7.29 -15.43
C GLU A 55 5.21 -5.93 -15.20
N THR A 56 5.14 -5.45 -13.97
CA THR A 56 5.73 -4.18 -13.55
C THR A 56 6.74 -4.44 -12.44
N THR A 57 7.92 -3.84 -12.56
CA THR A 57 8.97 -3.88 -11.54
C THR A 57 8.96 -2.57 -10.76
N LEU A 58 8.94 -2.69 -9.43
CA LEU A 58 9.11 -1.61 -8.48
C LEU A 58 10.53 -1.64 -7.92
N LYS A 59 11.20 -0.50 -7.89
CA LYS A 59 12.39 -0.30 -7.07
C LYS A 59 11.98 0.43 -5.81
N ILE A 60 12.37 -0.13 -4.67
CA ILE A 60 11.99 0.29 -3.34
C ILE A 60 13.27 0.66 -2.59
N ASP A 61 13.26 1.79 -1.88
CA ASP A 61 14.40 2.21 -1.06
C ASP A 61 14.44 1.53 0.32
N ASP A 62 15.40 1.94 1.15
CA ASP A 62 15.58 1.43 2.51
C ASP A 62 14.43 1.84 3.47
N GLN A 63 13.62 2.82 3.09
CA GLN A 63 12.45 3.30 3.83
C GLN A 63 11.15 2.60 3.41
N GLY A 64 11.18 1.75 2.38
CA GLY A 64 9.99 1.09 1.84
C GLY A 64 9.23 1.95 0.83
N GLU A 65 9.80 3.05 0.36
CA GLU A 65 9.16 3.92 -0.62
C GLU A 65 9.52 3.53 -2.06
N VAL A 66 8.52 3.66 -2.94
CA VAL A 66 8.67 3.33 -4.36
C VAL A 66 9.38 4.46 -5.08
N VAL A 67 10.66 4.27 -5.39
CA VAL A 67 11.50 5.26 -6.08
C VAL A 67 11.41 5.17 -7.60
N LYS A 68 11.12 3.99 -8.15
CA LYS A 68 11.02 3.77 -9.60
C LYS A 68 10.04 2.68 -9.96
N ILE A 69 9.32 2.88 -11.07
CA ILE A 69 8.34 1.94 -11.61
C ILE A 69 8.61 1.75 -13.10
N THR A 70 8.72 0.50 -13.56
CA THR A 70 8.98 0.16 -14.97
C THR A 70 8.13 -1.04 -15.40
N GLY A 71 7.78 -1.15 -16.69
CA GLY A 71 7.05 -2.30 -17.25
C GLY A 71 5.53 -2.12 -17.40
N TYR A 72 4.97 -1.05 -16.83
CA TYR A 72 3.56 -0.69 -17.04
C TYR A 72 3.30 -0.22 -18.48
N LYS A 73 2.11 -0.56 -19.01
CA LYS A 73 1.68 -0.17 -20.38
C LYS A 73 0.59 0.90 -20.42
N CYS A 74 0.01 1.24 -19.27
CA CYS A 74 -1.02 2.27 -19.14
C CYS A 74 -0.89 3.00 -17.79
N LYS A 75 -1.54 4.16 -17.67
CA LYS A 75 -1.57 4.96 -16.44
C LYS A 75 -2.23 4.20 -15.28
N GLU A 76 -3.26 3.42 -15.59
CA GLU A 76 -4.09 2.71 -14.62
C GLU A 76 -3.30 1.54 -14.03
N GLY A 77 -2.51 0.86 -14.85
CA GLY A 77 -1.59 -0.19 -14.40
C GLY A 77 -0.51 0.35 -13.47
N ARG A 78 0.03 1.55 -13.75
CA ARG A 78 0.99 2.20 -12.85
C ARG A 78 0.37 2.50 -11.49
N GLN A 79 -0.85 3.04 -11.47
CA GLN A 79 -1.57 3.35 -10.22
C GLN A 79 -1.88 2.07 -9.44
N TYR A 80 -2.46 1.07 -10.10
CA TYR A 80 -2.79 -0.22 -9.50
C TYR A 80 -1.58 -0.86 -8.81
N VAL A 81 -0.42 -0.89 -9.45
CA VAL A 81 0.77 -1.56 -8.89
C VAL A 81 1.28 -0.84 -7.63
N VAL A 82 1.21 0.49 -7.58
CA VAL A 82 1.57 1.27 -6.38
C VAL A 82 0.60 1.00 -5.24
N GLU A 83 -0.70 0.99 -5.53
CA GLU A 83 -1.74 0.71 -4.54
C GLU A 83 -1.67 -0.75 -4.05
N GLU A 84 -1.42 -1.71 -4.94
CA GLU A 84 -1.28 -3.12 -4.60
C GLU A 84 -0.06 -3.36 -3.71
N TYR A 85 1.04 -2.65 -3.94
CA TYR A 85 2.22 -2.71 -3.07
C TYR A 85 1.96 -2.09 -1.70
N ARG A 86 1.37 -0.89 -1.65
CA ARG A 86 1.20 -0.13 -0.41
C ARG A 86 0.05 -0.63 0.47
N SER A 87 -1.10 -0.92 -0.14
CA SER A 87 -2.35 -1.20 0.56
C SER A 87 -3.28 -2.05 -0.30
N PRO A 88 -2.98 -3.35 -0.48
CA PRO A 88 -3.79 -4.22 -1.34
C PRO A 88 -5.18 -4.41 -0.74
N VAL A 89 -6.21 -4.03 -1.49
CA VAL A 89 -7.62 -4.15 -1.09
C VAL A 89 -8.40 -5.08 -2.03
N ARG A 90 -9.40 -5.79 -1.50
CA ARG A 90 -10.28 -6.67 -2.28
C ARG A 90 -11.71 -6.61 -1.75
N ILE A 91 -12.69 -6.84 -2.62
CA ILE A 91 -14.06 -7.16 -2.17
C ILE A 91 -14.00 -8.53 -1.51
N PHE A 92 -14.43 -8.60 -0.26
CA PHE A 92 -14.51 -9.86 0.47
C PHE A 92 -15.80 -10.57 0.05
N THR A 93 -15.69 -11.80 -0.43
CA THR A 93 -16.83 -12.64 -0.83
C THR A 93 -16.83 -13.92 -0.02
N ALA A 94 -18.00 -14.32 0.49
CA ALA A 94 -18.15 -15.52 1.30
C ALA A 94 -19.57 -16.08 1.19
N THR A 95 -19.83 -17.13 1.95
CA THR A 95 -21.18 -17.66 2.17
C THR A 95 -21.42 -17.76 3.68
N ILE A 96 -22.69 -17.62 4.08
CA ILE A 96 -23.14 -17.90 5.44
C ILE A 96 -24.21 -18.99 5.42
N LEU A 97 -24.33 -19.74 6.50
CA LEU A 97 -25.35 -20.77 6.63
C LEU A 97 -26.74 -20.14 6.66
N THR A 98 -27.75 -20.85 6.18
CA THR A 98 -29.14 -20.45 6.34
C THR A 98 -29.82 -21.25 7.45
N GLU A 99 -30.89 -20.70 8.01
CA GLU A 99 -31.74 -21.39 8.98
C GLU A 99 -33.01 -21.90 8.31
N LYS A 100 -33.22 -23.21 8.36
CA LYS A 100 -34.47 -23.88 7.92
C LYS A 100 -34.89 -23.52 6.47
N SER A 101 -33.94 -23.20 5.61
CA SER A 101 -34.16 -22.96 4.18
C SER A 101 -33.77 -24.19 3.36
N ALA A 102 -34.37 -24.34 2.17
CA ALA A 102 -33.95 -25.36 1.20
C ALA A 102 -32.53 -25.10 0.68
N ARG A 103 -32.09 -23.84 0.69
CA ARG A 103 -30.74 -23.43 0.30
C ARG A 103 -29.85 -23.38 1.53
N PRO A 104 -28.87 -24.28 1.72
CA PRO A 104 -28.09 -24.34 2.96
C PRO A 104 -27.12 -23.15 3.16
N LEU A 105 -26.85 -22.39 2.10
CA LEU A 105 -25.91 -21.27 2.09
C LEU A 105 -26.51 -20.06 1.37
N LEU A 106 -26.27 -18.88 1.93
CA LEU A 106 -26.54 -17.59 1.32
C LEU A 106 -25.21 -16.92 0.93
N PRO A 107 -24.99 -16.56 -0.35
CA PRO A 107 -23.80 -15.81 -0.74
C PRO A 107 -23.86 -14.36 -0.25
N VAL A 108 -22.73 -13.88 0.24
CA VAL A 108 -22.55 -12.54 0.78
C VAL A 108 -21.25 -11.94 0.29
N ARG A 109 -21.17 -10.61 0.26
CA ARG A 109 -19.93 -9.88 0.01
C ARG A 109 -19.85 -8.59 0.80
N THR A 110 -18.67 -8.00 0.90
CA THR A 110 -18.59 -6.61 1.33
C THR A 110 -19.10 -5.67 0.24
N ASP A 111 -19.77 -4.60 0.64
CA ASP A 111 -20.26 -3.55 -0.25
C ASP A 111 -19.10 -2.76 -0.90
N ARG A 112 -17.97 -2.65 -0.19
CA ARG A 112 -16.73 -1.98 -0.61
C ARG A 112 -15.47 -2.81 -0.30
N PRO A 113 -14.31 -2.49 -0.92
CA PRO A 113 -13.07 -3.23 -0.68
C PRO A 113 -12.57 -3.11 0.75
N ILE A 114 -11.98 -4.18 1.27
CA ILE A 114 -11.25 -4.21 2.54
C ILE A 114 -9.81 -4.66 2.31
N LEU A 115 -8.91 -4.38 3.26
CA LEU A 115 -7.51 -4.80 3.17
C LEU A 115 -7.40 -6.32 3.01
N LYS A 116 -6.52 -6.76 2.11
CA LYS A 116 -6.23 -8.18 1.84
C LYS A 116 -5.83 -8.94 3.10
N SER A 117 -5.12 -8.28 4.01
CA SER A 117 -4.72 -8.83 5.30
C SER A 117 -5.91 -9.18 6.21
N LYS A 118 -7.05 -8.49 6.08
CA LYS A 118 -8.26 -8.69 6.89
C LYS A 118 -9.18 -9.82 6.37
N LEU A 119 -8.96 -10.35 5.16
CA LEU A 119 -9.88 -11.33 4.54
C LEU A 119 -10.05 -12.60 5.38
N LYS A 120 -8.96 -13.11 5.98
CA LYS A 120 -9.01 -14.32 6.82
C LYS A 120 -9.82 -14.10 8.10
N GLU A 121 -9.58 -12.99 8.77
CA GLU A 121 -10.30 -12.62 9.99
C GLU A 121 -11.78 -12.33 9.70
N ALA A 122 -12.09 -11.72 8.55
CA ALA A 122 -13.45 -11.49 8.09
C ALA A 122 -14.20 -12.81 7.88
N ALA A 123 -13.55 -13.80 7.28
CA ALA A 123 -14.10 -15.15 7.13
C ALA A 123 -14.41 -15.81 8.47
N LEU A 124 -13.46 -15.79 9.42
CA LEU A 124 -13.67 -16.35 10.76
C LEU A 124 -14.80 -15.67 11.52
N THR A 125 -14.95 -14.36 11.33
CA THR A 125 -16.06 -13.58 11.92
C THR A 125 -17.41 -14.06 11.39
N LEU A 126 -17.52 -14.29 10.07
CA LEU A 126 -18.77 -14.70 9.43
C LEU A 126 -19.23 -16.13 9.76
N VAL A 127 -18.34 -17.04 10.16
CA VAL A 127 -18.70 -18.44 10.50
C VAL A 127 -19.82 -18.53 11.55
N ARG A 128 -19.93 -17.52 12.42
CA ARG A 128 -20.92 -17.47 13.51
C ARG A 128 -22.30 -17.00 13.07
N PHE A 129 -22.44 -16.48 11.85
CA PHE A 129 -23.67 -15.89 11.35
C PHE A 129 -24.51 -16.90 10.58
N LYS A 130 -25.82 -16.81 10.75
CA LYS A 130 -26.80 -17.55 9.96
C LYS A 130 -27.85 -16.60 9.42
N ALA A 131 -28.23 -16.77 8.15
CA ALA A 131 -29.31 -16.03 7.52
C ALA A 131 -30.64 -16.73 7.76
N LYS A 132 -31.67 -15.96 8.10
CA LYS A 132 -33.03 -16.46 8.22
C LYS A 132 -33.91 -15.75 7.20
N SER A 133 -34.70 -16.53 6.45
CA SER A 133 -35.68 -15.99 5.51
C SER A 133 -36.69 -15.05 6.25
N PRO A 134 -37.11 -13.93 5.65
CA PRO A 134 -36.72 -13.44 4.33
C PRO A 134 -35.44 -12.59 4.35
N VAL A 135 -34.55 -12.79 3.37
CA VAL A 135 -33.43 -11.88 3.07
C VAL A 135 -33.52 -11.44 1.62
N ARG A 136 -33.38 -10.13 1.37
CA ARG A 136 -33.31 -9.58 0.01
C ARG A 136 -31.86 -9.32 -0.42
N ILE A 137 -31.61 -9.39 -1.72
CA ILE A 137 -30.35 -8.94 -2.31
C ILE A 137 -30.02 -7.50 -1.87
N GLY A 138 -28.76 -7.26 -1.52
CA GLY A 138 -28.28 -5.98 -1.00
C GLY A 138 -28.59 -5.73 0.48
N GLN A 139 -29.36 -6.59 1.14
CA GLN A 139 -29.62 -6.46 2.57
C GLN A 139 -28.34 -6.62 3.38
N VAL A 140 -28.13 -5.74 4.34
CA VAL A 140 -27.00 -5.79 5.27
C VAL A 140 -27.19 -6.95 6.25
N ILE A 141 -26.22 -7.85 6.26
CA ILE A 141 -26.12 -9.00 7.16
C ILE A 141 -25.28 -8.64 8.39
N LEU A 142 -24.15 -7.97 8.17
CA LEU A 142 -23.25 -7.54 9.23
C LEU A 142 -22.70 -6.15 8.88
N PRO A 143 -23.07 -5.09 9.63
CA PRO A 143 -22.51 -3.77 9.40
C PRO A 143 -21.06 -3.67 9.89
N ASN A 144 -20.26 -2.83 9.21
CA ASN A 144 -18.91 -2.42 9.59
C ASN A 144 -17.98 -3.56 10.03
N ILE A 145 -17.80 -4.57 9.17
CA ILE A 145 -16.97 -5.75 9.47
C ILE A 145 -15.54 -5.33 9.86
N LEU A 146 -15.07 -5.78 11.02
CA LEU A 146 -13.72 -5.51 11.55
C LEU A 146 -13.35 -4.01 11.59
N ASN A 147 -14.33 -3.15 11.85
CA ASN A 147 -14.17 -1.69 11.87
C ASN A 147 -13.51 -1.14 10.59
N THR A 148 -13.79 -1.74 9.45
CA THR A 148 -13.25 -1.32 8.14
C THR A 148 -14.06 -0.22 7.48
N GLY A 149 -15.25 0.05 7.99
CA GLY A 149 -16.29 0.83 7.33
C GLY A 149 -17.07 0.05 6.28
N ALA A 150 -16.73 -1.21 5.96
CA ALA A 150 -17.44 -2.01 4.96
C ALA A 150 -18.56 -2.84 5.59
N ASP A 151 -19.70 -2.94 4.92
CA ASP A 151 -20.83 -3.77 5.34
C ASP A 151 -20.83 -5.08 4.57
N VAL A 152 -21.16 -6.19 5.23
CA VAL A 152 -21.43 -7.47 4.56
C VAL A 152 -22.89 -7.48 4.14
N ILE A 153 -23.13 -7.63 2.84
CA ILE A 153 -24.45 -7.63 2.21
C ILE A 153 -24.73 -8.96 1.52
N ALA A 154 -26.01 -9.34 1.45
CA ALA A 154 -26.47 -10.47 0.65
C ALA A 154 -26.33 -10.18 -0.85
N THR A 155 -25.91 -11.18 -1.63
CA THR A 155 -25.83 -11.06 -3.10
C THR A 155 -26.93 -11.83 -3.82
N ASP A 156 -27.87 -12.41 -3.08
CA ASP A 156 -28.98 -13.17 -3.61
C ASP A 156 -30.17 -13.12 -2.64
N ASP A 157 -31.36 -13.42 -3.16
CA ASP A 157 -32.59 -13.49 -2.40
C ASP A 157 -32.74 -14.84 -1.67
N LEU A 158 -33.22 -14.79 -0.43
CA LEU A 158 -33.61 -15.94 0.39
C LEU A 158 -35.06 -15.75 0.83
N LEU A 159 -36.02 -16.20 0.01
CA LEU A 159 -37.46 -15.91 0.17
C LEU A 159 -38.32 -17.14 0.42
N ASP A 160 -37.70 -18.31 0.42
CA ASP A 160 -38.33 -19.59 0.71
C ASP A 160 -38.68 -19.77 2.19
#